data_AF-A0A519PS70-F1
#
_entry.id   AF-A0A519PS70-F1
#
_cell.length_a   1.000
_cell.length_b   1.000
_cell.length_c   1.000
_cell.angle_alpha   90.00
_cell.angle_beta   90.00
_cell.angle_gamma   90.00
#
_symmetry.space_group_name_H-M   'P 1'
#
loop_
_entity.id
_entity.type
_entity.pdbx_description
1 polymer ?
#
loop_
_entity_poly.entity_id
_entity_poly.type
_entity_poly.pdbx_seq_one_letter_code
_entity_poly.pdbx_strand_id
1 'polypeptide(L)'
;MKRFGGRDQSRSVAVWLWLTAGLVFAMVVVGGVTRLTGSGLSITEWKPIMGVLPPMNHADWMDAFEKYRAIPQYQQVNAGMSLSEFQGIFFWEWFHRLLGRLIGLVFALPFFVFLALRMMPRRLIVRCVVLLALGGLQGLIGWWMVTSGLSERVDVAPERLATHLGLALVIFMGLIWTGLEAWNGEEHSRSPEGWSRGAALLLGAVFFQCLLGGLVAGAKAGFVYTDWPLMSGGVLPPVEWSKGALAFLHDQALVQFNHRIWAYGLLIGGTVYA
;
A
#
# COMPACT_ATOMS: atom_id res chain seq x y z
N MET A 1 -35.98 26.32 -16.68
CA MET A 1 -35.47 26.90 -15.42
C MET A 1 -34.88 25.80 -14.54
N LYS A 2 -33.57 25.52 -14.61
CA LYS A 2 -32.88 24.58 -13.69
C LYS A 2 -32.55 25.31 -12.37
N ARG A 3 -33.55 25.54 -11.52
CA ARG A 3 -33.34 25.98 -10.14
C ARG A 3 -33.35 24.75 -9.26
N PHE A 4 -32.15 24.29 -8.86
CA PHE A 4 -31.76 23.42 -7.73
C PHE A 4 -30.44 22.69 -8.05
N GLY A 5 -29.50 23.35 -8.76
CA GLY A 5 -28.17 22.81 -9.00
C GLY A 5 -27.36 22.86 -7.70
N GLY A 6 -27.07 21.70 -7.12
CA GLY A 6 -26.01 21.61 -6.10
C GLY A 6 -24.70 22.15 -6.67
N ARG A 7 -23.79 22.62 -5.81
CA ARG A 7 -22.47 23.06 -6.26
C ARG A 7 -21.81 21.94 -7.06
N ASP A 8 -21.48 22.21 -8.32
CA ASP A 8 -20.78 21.26 -9.18
C ASP A 8 -19.31 21.10 -8.77
N GLN A 9 -18.78 22.07 -8.02
CA GLN A 9 -17.39 22.13 -7.55
C GLN A 9 -17.35 22.42 -6.05
N SER A 10 -16.31 21.94 -5.37
CA SER A 10 -16.04 22.23 -3.96
C SER A 10 -14.53 22.14 -3.66
N ARG A 11 -13.88 23.32 -3.60
CA ARG A 11 -12.44 23.42 -3.29
C ARG A 11 -12.08 22.83 -1.93
N SER A 12 -12.94 23.01 -0.93
CA SER A 12 -12.73 22.44 0.41
C SER A 12 -12.73 20.90 0.39
N VAL A 13 -13.62 20.29 -0.41
CA VAL A 13 -13.64 18.83 -0.60
C VAL A 13 -12.39 18.36 -1.33
N ALA A 14 -11.98 19.07 -2.39
CA ALA A 14 -10.76 18.75 -3.14
C ALA A 14 -9.50 18.79 -2.27
N VAL A 15 -9.29 19.87 -1.49
CA VAL A 15 -8.14 20.01 -0.59
C VAL A 15 -8.15 18.90 0.46
N TRP A 16 -9.30 18.58 1.05
CA TRP A 16 -9.42 17.47 2.00
C TRP A 16 -9.03 16.11 1.39
N LEU A 17 -9.51 15.82 0.17
CA LEU A 17 -9.18 14.58 -0.54
C LEU A 17 -7.68 14.51 -0.87
N TRP A 18 -7.06 15.61 -1.31
CA TRP A 18 -5.63 15.66 -1.58
C TRP A 18 -4.77 15.61 -0.32
N LEU A 19 -5.19 16.22 0.79
CA LEU A 19 -4.54 16.04 2.08
C LEU A 19 -4.58 14.57 2.51
N THR A 20 -5.72 13.91 2.33
CA THR A 20 -5.83 12.46 2.59
C THR A 20 -4.92 11.65 1.66
N ALA A 21 -4.85 12.01 0.37
CA ALA A 21 -3.94 11.37 -0.57
C ALA A 21 -2.47 11.53 -0.16
N GLY A 22 -2.08 12.72 0.30
CA GLY A 22 -0.74 12.98 0.84
C GLY A 22 -0.42 12.10 2.06
N LEU A 23 -1.38 11.90 2.95
CA LEU A 23 -1.22 10.97 4.07
C LEU A 23 -1.12 9.51 3.61
N VAL A 24 -1.91 9.09 2.62
CA VAL A 24 -1.81 7.74 2.02
C VAL A 24 -0.44 7.54 1.36
N PHE A 25 0.09 8.53 0.66
CA PHE A 25 1.44 8.48 0.11
C PHE A 25 2.49 8.32 1.23
N ALA A 26 2.41 9.14 2.29
CA ALA A 26 3.28 9.01 3.46
C ALA A 26 3.17 7.62 4.11
N MET A 27 1.96 7.06 4.19
CA MET A 27 1.71 5.71 4.70
C MET A 27 2.41 4.64 3.86
N VAL A 28 2.40 4.75 2.53
CA VAL A 28 3.14 3.83 1.65
C VAL A 28 4.65 3.91 1.89
N VAL A 29 5.20 5.11 2.07
CA VAL A 29 6.63 5.30 2.38
C VAL A 29 6.97 4.68 3.74
N VAL A 30 6.19 4.99 4.78
CA VAL A 30 6.38 4.43 6.13
C VAL A 30 6.26 2.91 6.12
N GLY A 31 5.27 2.36 5.41
CA GLY A 31 5.12 0.90 5.23
C GLY A 31 6.31 0.27 4.53
N GLY A 32 6.91 0.96 3.56
CA GLY A 32 8.18 0.58 2.94
C GLY A 32 9.32 0.51 3.98
N VAL A 33 9.45 1.51 4.85
CA VAL A 33 10.43 1.50 5.94
C VAL A 33 10.17 0.34 6.90
N THR A 34 8.94 0.17 7.39
CA THR A 34 8.55 -0.95 8.27
C THR A 34 8.92 -2.31 7.65
N ARG A 35 8.85 -2.45 6.33
CA ARG A 35 9.26 -3.67 5.64
C ARG A 35 10.77 -3.82 5.54
N LEU A 36 11.49 -2.75 5.21
CA LEU A 36 12.96 -2.74 5.08
C LEU A 36 13.66 -2.97 6.42
N THR A 37 13.08 -2.50 7.53
CA THR A 37 13.58 -2.73 8.89
C THR A 37 13.18 -4.08 9.48
N GLY A 38 12.39 -4.89 8.76
CA GLY A 38 11.88 -6.18 9.26
C GLY A 38 10.80 -6.06 10.34
N SER A 39 10.25 -4.85 10.55
CA SER A 39 9.32 -4.52 11.63
C SER A 39 7.92 -5.08 11.46
N GLY A 40 7.52 -5.54 10.28
CA GLY A 40 6.11 -5.84 9.97
C GLY A 40 5.42 -6.97 10.76
N LEU A 41 6.11 -7.62 11.70
CA LEU A 41 5.60 -8.70 12.55
C LEU A 41 5.86 -8.47 14.05
N SER A 42 6.37 -7.29 14.43
CA SER A 42 6.69 -6.91 15.81
C SER A 42 5.45 -6.76 16.71
N ILE A 43 4.27 -6.49 16.13
CA ILE A 43 2.98 -6.37 16.82
C ILE A 43 2.06 -7.51 16.40
N THR A 44 2.01 -8.55 17.23
CA THR A 44 1.26 -9.79 16.94
C THR A 44 -0.25 -9.66 17.18
N GLU A 45 -0.68 -8.68 17.96
CA GLU A 45 -2.08 -8.46 18.29
C GLU A 45 -2.74 -7.41 17.38
N TRP A 46 -4.00 -7.65 17.03
CA TRP A 46 -4.83 -6.65 16.35
C TRP A 46 -5.70 -5.91 17.34
N LYS A 47 -5.27 -4.69 17.71
CA LYS A 47 -5.99 -3.78 18.62
C LYS A 47 -6.39 -2.51 17.85
N PRO A 48 -7.53 -2.49 17.14
CA PRO A 48 -7.94 -1.35 16.30
C PRO A 48 -8.05 -0.04 17.06
N ILE A 49 -8.61 -0.07 18.27
CA ILE A 49 -8.84 1.12 19.12
C ILE A 49 -7.72 1.28 20.17
N MET A 50 -7.48 0.24 20.98
CA MET A 50 -6.53 0.32 22.11
C MET A 50 -5.05 0.43 21.69
N GLY A 51 -4.71 0.10 20.45
CA GLY A 51 -3.32 0.16 19.96
C GLY A 51 -2.85 1.54 19.50
N VAL A 52 -3.54 2.63 19.88
CA VAL A 52 -3.09 4.01 19.62
C VAL A 52 -1.89 4.36 20.49
N LEU A 53 -1.93 3.98 21.76
CA LEU A 53 -0.79 4.14 22.67
C LEU A 53 0.14 2.92 22.53
N PRO A 54 1.47 3.14 22.43
CA PRO A 54 2.44 2.06 22.55
C PRO A 54 2.48 1.55 24.01
N PRO A 55 3.20 0.45 24.30
CA PRO A 55 3.46 0.03 25.68
C PRO A 55 4.04 1.18 26.50
N MET A 56 3.42 1.48 27.65
CA MET A 56 3.70 2.71 28.41
C MET A 56 4.59 2.49 29.63
N ASN A 57 4.79 1.23 30.03
CA ASN A 57 5.62 0.84 31.17
C ASN A 57 6.42 -0.43 30.85
N HIS A 58 7.35 -0.78 31.74
CA HIS A 58 8.23 -1.93 31.53
C HIS A 58 7.48 -3.27 31.44
N ALA A 59 6.43 -3.47 32.22
CA ALA A 59 5.64 -4.70 32.19
C ALA A 59 4.92 -4.88 30.84
N ASP A 60 4.31 -3.81 30.31
CA ASP A 60 3.68 -3.83 28.98
C ASP A 60 4.70 -4.14 27.87
N TRP A 61 5.91 -3.57 27.97
CA TRP A 61 6.99 -3.83 27.02
C TRP A 61 7.44 -5.28 27.06
N MET A 62 7.58 -5.86 28.26
CA MET A 62 7.92 -7.26 28.42
C MET A 62 6.81 -8.17 27.87
N ASP A 63 5.53 -7.91 28.14
CA ASP A 63 4.41 -8.70 27.57
C ASP A 63 4.42 -8.68 26.03
N ALA A 64 4.58 -7.50 25.42
CA ALA A 64 4.69 -7.39 23.97
C ALA A 64 5.90 -8.15 23.42
N PHE A 65 7.04 -8.07 24.12
CA PHE A 65 8.25 -8.76 23.72
C PHE A 65 8.12 -10.28 23.86
N GLU A 66 7.51 -10.79 24.94
CA GLU A 66 7.22 -12.23 25.11
C GLU A 66 6.41 -12.79 23.95
N LYS A 67 5.37 -12.06 23.53
CA LYS A 67 4.55 -12.45 22.37
C LYS A 67 5.37 -12.47 21.08
N TYR A 68 6.31 -11.55 20.92
CA TYR A 68 7.23 -11.55 19.78
C TYR A 68 8.22 -12.73 19.84
N ARG A 69 8.73 -13.11 21.02
CA ARG A 69 9.62 -14.27 21.18
C ARG A 69 8.95 -15.60 20.81
N ALA A 70 7.63 -15.65 20.90
CA ALA A 70 6.85 -16.84 20.54
C ALA A 70 6.72 -17.05 19.02
N ILE A 71 6.96 -16.04 18.18
CA ILE A 71 6.77 -16.16 16.73
C ILE A 71 8.05 -16.62 15.99
N PRO A 72 7.92 -17.23 14.79
CA PRO A 72 9.07 -17.75 14.04
C PRO A 72 10.14 -16.70 13.72
N GLN A 73 9.75 -15.44 13.49
CA GLN A 73 10.70 -14.38 13.16
C GLN A 73 11.73 -14.16 14.28
N TYR A 74 11.31 -14.16 15.55
CA TYR A 74 12.26 -14.07 16.66
C TYR A 74 13.13 -15.33 16.73
N GLN A 75 12.52 -16.51 16.67
CA GLN A 75 13.23 -17.77 16.88
C GLN A 75 14.29 -18.07 15.80
N GLN A 76 14.05 -17.64 14.56
CA GLN A 76 14.88 -18.01 13.42
C GLN A 76 15.76 -16.87 12.89
N VAL A 77 15.32 -15.61 13.05
CA VAL A 77 16.02 -14.46 12.47
C VAL A 77 16.62 -13.57 13.57
N ASN A 78 15.85 -13.30 14.62
CA ASN A 78 16.21 -12.32 15.66
C ASN A 78 16.53 -12.98 17.01
N ALA A 79 17.05 -14.21 16.99
CA ALA A 79 17.33 -14.96 18.21
C ALA A 79 18.40 -14.24 19.05
N GLY A 80 18.10 -14.00 20.33
CA GLY A 80 18.98 -13.25 21.23
C GLY A 80 18.83 -11.72 21.14
N MET A 81 17.89 -11.20 20.33
CA MET A 81 17.56 -9.77 20.29
C MET A 81 17.19 -9.27 21.69
N SER A 82 17.69 -8.08 22.03
CA SER A 82 17.41 -7.37 23.28
C SER A 82 16.07 -6.62 23.24
N LEU A 83 15.58 -6.21 24.42
CA LEU A 83 14.35 -5.41 24.50
C LEU A 83 14.48 -4.06 23.78
N SER A 84 15.64 -3.41 23.81
CA SER A 84 15.86 -2.12 23.14
C SER A 84 15.84 -2.24 21.62
N GLU A 85 16.38 -3.32 21.07
CA GLU A 85 16.28 -3.61 19.63
C GLU A 85 14.84 -3.92 19.22
N PHE A 86 14.10 -4.67 20.05
CA PHE A 86 12.67 -4.91 19.85
C PHE A 86 11.85 -3.62 19.83
N GLN A 87 12.12 -2.67 20.75
CA GLN A 87 11.47 -1.36 20.77
C GLN A 87 11.67 -0.59 19.45
N GLY A 88 12.84 -0.72 18.83
CA GLY A 88 13.15 -0.13 17.53
C GLY A 88 12.26 -0.68 16.41
N ILE A 89 12.15 -2.00 16.30
CA ILE A 89 11.28 -2.60 15.27
C ILE A 89 9.79 -2.35 15.58
N PHE A 90 9.39 -2.38 16.85
CA PHE A 90 8.04 -2.10 17.31
C PHE A 90 7.60 -0.68 16.93
N PHE A 91 8.47 0.31 17.11
CA PHE A 91 8.16 1.71 16.80
C PHE A 91 7.69 1.90 15.36
N TRP A 92 8.41 1.33 14.38
CA TRP A 92 8.06 1.48 12.98
C TRP A 92 6.72 0.84 12.64
N GLU A 93 6.40 -0.32 13.21
CA GLU A 93 5.11 -0.94 12.99
C GLU A 93 3.98 -0.19 13.70
N TRP A 94 4.20 0.23 14.94
CA TRP A 94 3.24 1.05 15.69
C TRP A 94 2.94 2.36 14.95
N PHE A 95 3.97 3.07 14.49
CA PHE A 95 3.83 4.34 13.78
C PHE A 95 3.06 4.16 12.46
N HIS A 96 3.38 3.11 11.69
CA HIS A 96 2.62 2.74 10.50
C HIS A 96 1.14 2.50 10.82
N ARG A 97 0.83 1.70 11.86
CA ARG A 97 -0.56 1.44 12.29
C ARG A 97 -1.25 2.70 12.81
N LEU A 98 -0.55 3.59 13.51
CA LEU A 98 -1.08 4.86 14.00
C LEU A 98 -1.44 5.78 12.83
N LEU A 99 -0.57 5.90 11.84
CA LEU A 99 -0.81 6.69 10.62
C LEU A 99 -2.03 6.17 9.85
N GLY A 100 -2.20 4.84 9.75
CA GLY A 100 -3.41 4.25 9.16
C GLY A 100 -4.70 4.65 9.88
N ARG A 101 -4.69 4.71 11.22
CA ARG A 101 -5.84 5.19 12.02
C ARG A 101 -6.10 6.67 11.81
N LEU A 102 -5.04 7.48 11.78
CA LEU A 102 -5.12 8.91 11.51
C LEU A 102 -5.75 9.17 10.13
N ILE A 103 -5.36 8.43 9.10
CA ILE A 103 -5.98 8.53 7.76
C ILE A 103 -7.47 8.20 7.83
N GLY A 104 -7.84 7.13 8.52
CA GLY A 104 -9.25 6.78 8.73
C GLY A 104 -10.05 7.92 9.36
N LEU A 105 -9.50 8.57 10.39
CA LEU A 105 -10.13 9.72 11.05
C LEU A 105 -10.19 10.96 10.12
N VAL A 106 -9.08 11.30 9.47
CA VAL A 106 -8.95 12.45 8.56
C VAL A 106 -9.84 12.29 7.35
N PHE A 107 -10.14 11.07 6.92
CA PHE A 107 -11.14 10.82 5.88
C PHE A 107 -12.56 10.86 6.44
N ALA A 108 -12.88 10.00 7.41
CA ALA A 108 -14.26 9.79 7.86
C ALA A 108 -14.90 11.03 8.49
N LEU A 109 -14.16 11.77 9.34
CA LEU A 109 -14.73 12.91 10.06
C LEU A 109 -15.13 14.05 9.09
N PRO A 110 -14.24 14.58 8.24
CA PRO A 110 -14.64 15.59 7.25
C PRO A 110 -15.68 15.08 6.25
N PHE A 111 -15.65 13.80 5.88
CA PHE A 111 -16.68 13.20 5.02
C PHE A 111 -18.09 13.40 5.61
N PHE A 112 -18.30 13.01 6.86
CA PHE A 112 -19.61 13.18 7.51
C PHE A 112 -19.97 14.65 7.76
N VAL A 113 -18.98 15.51 8.07
CA VAL A 113 -19.21 16.95 8.21
C VAL A 113 -19.65 17.57 6.87
N PHE A 114 -18.99 17.25 5.76
CA PHE A 114 -19.37 17.75 4.44
C PHE A 114 -20.75 17.24 3.99
N LEU A 115 -21.13 16.01 4.38
CA LEU A 115 -22.47 15.49 4.15
C LEU A 115 -23.53 16.26 4.96
N ALA A 116 -23.31 16.44 6.26
CA ALA A 116 -24.25 17.15 7.14
C ALA A 116 -24.44 18.62 6.71
N LEU A 117 -23.36 19.29 6.33
CA LEU A 117 -23.37 20.68 5.85
C LEU A 117 -23.75 20.82 4.37
N ARG A 118 -24.02 19.72 3.66
CA ARG A 118 -24.34 19.70 2.22
C ARG A 118 -23.31 20.45 1.35
N MET A 119 -22.03 20.35 1.70
CA MET A 119 -20.91 21.02 1.02
C MET A 119 -20.28 20.18 -0.10
N MET A 120 -20.73 18.93 -0.25
CA MET A 120 -20.21 17.97 -1.23
C MET A 120 -21.13 17.87 -2.46
N PRO A 121 -20.58 17.89 -3.69
CA PRO A 121 -21.34 17.58 -4.90
C PRO A 121 -21.94 16.16 -4.82
N ARG A 122 -23.25 16.02 -5.11
CA ARG A 122 -23.98 14.76 -4.92
C ARG A 122 -23.36 13.56 -5.64
N ARG A 123 -22.82 13.78 -6.85
CA ARG A 123 -22.15 12.73 -7.64
C ARG A 123 -20.94 12.11 -6.94
N LEU A 124 -20.23 12.90 -6.11
CA LEU A 124 -19.00 12.47 -5.44
C LEU A 124 -19.28 11.71 -4.15
N ILE A 125 -20.49 11.81 -3.61
CA ILE A 125 -20.87 11.14 -2.35
C ILE A 125 -20.65 9.63 -2.47
N VAL A 126 -21.16 8.99 -3.53
CA VAL A 126 -21.03 7.55 -3.73
C VAL A 126 -19.55 7.14 -3.85
N ARG A 127 -18.74 7.93 -4.57
CA ARG A 127 -17.30 7.67 -4.69
C ARG A 127 -16.59 7.78 -3.34
N CYS A 128 -16.91 8.80 -2.54
CA CYS A 128 -16.36 8.94 -1.19
C CYS A 128 -16.80 7.81 -0.25
N VAL A 129 -18.03 7.30 -0.37
CA VAL A 129 -18.49 6.10 0.36
C VAL A 129 -17.66 4.88 -0.04
N VAL A 130 -17.45 4.67 -1.35
CA VAL A 130 -16.61 3.58 -1.85
C VAL A 130 -15.18 3.73 -1.33
N LEU A 131 -14.58 4.93 -1.36
CA LEU A 131 -13.25 5.18 -0.81
C LEU A 131 -13.17 4.91 0.70
N LEU A 132 -14.20 5.26 1.47
CA LEU A 132 -14.28 4.92 2.90
C LEU A 132 -14.30 3.40 3.10
N ALA A 133 -15.11 2.68 2.32
CA ALA A 133 -15.21 1.23 2.38
C ALA A 133 -13.89 0.55 1.97
N LEU A 134 -13.23 1.03 0.91
CA LEU A 134 -11.92 0.56 0.49
C LEU A 134 -10.85 0.85 1.56
N GLY A 135 -10.91 2.00 2.25
CA GLY A 135 -10.04 2.28 3.39
C GLY A 135 -10.24 1.32 4.56
N GLY A 136 -11.49 0.93 4.86
CA GLY A 136 -11.79 -0.13 5.82
C GLY A 136 -11.22 -1.48 5.37
N LEU A 137 -11.44 -1.84 4.11
CA LEU A 137 -10.88 -3.06 3.50
C LEU A 137 -9.35 -3.06 3.52
N GLN A 138 -8.70 -1.91 3.32
CA GLN A 138 -7.25 -1.76 3.41
C GLN A 138 -6.74 -2.18 4.79
N GLY A 139 -7.43 -1.77 5.87
CA GLY A 139 -7.12 -2.21 7.22
C GLY A 139 -7.27 -3.71 7.42
N LEU A 140 -8.34 -4.31 6.86
CA LEU A 140 -8.57 -5.76 6.90
C LEU A 140 -7.49 -6.54 6.14
N ILE A 141 -7.12 -6.09 4.94
CA ILE A 141 -6.03 -6.69 4.15
C ILE A 141 -4.70 -6.54 4.88
N GLY A 142 -4.44 -5.41 5.55
CA GLY A 142 -3.25 -5.20 6.36
C GLY A 142 -3.15 -6.19 7.52
N TRP A 143 -4.26 -6.45 8.22
CA TRP A 143 -4.33 -7.49 9.24
C TRP A 143 -4.08 -8.89 8.64
N TRP A 144 -4.78 -9.24 7.56
CA TRP A 144 -4.59 -10.52 6.87
C TRP A 144 -3.14 -10.71 6.39
N MET A 145 -2.48 -9.65 5.92
CA MET A 145 -1.07 -9.68 5.56
C MET A 145 -0.19 -10.08 6.76
N VAL A 146 -0.35 -9.41 7.90
CA VAL A 146 0.45 -9.70 9.13
C VAL A 146 0.23 -11.13 9.61
N THR A 147 -1.01 -11.64 9.60
CA THR A 147 -1.31 -13.00 10.08
C THR A 147 -0.53 -14.10 9.36
N SER A 148 -0.09 -13.89 8.11
CA SER A 148 0.72 -14.89 7.38
C SER A 148 2.09 -15.16 7.99
N GLY A 149 2.65 -14.19 8.72
CA GLY A 149 4.00 -14.29 9.31
C GLY A 149 4.00 -14.67 10.79
N LEU A 150 2.84 -15.01 11.37
CA LEU A 150 2.75 -15.29 12.82
C LEU A 150 2.98 -16.76 13.20
N SER A 151 2.78 -17.70 12.28
CA SER A 151 2.85 -19.14 12.59
C SER A 151 3.76 -19.96 11.67
N GLU A 152 3.73 -19.72 10.36
CA GLU A 152 4.38 -20.61 9.38
C GLU A 152 5.62 -19.99 8.70
N ARG A 153 5.82 -18.68 8.83
CA ARG A 153 6.83 -17.93 8.07
C ARG A 153 7.48 -16.84 8.94
N VAL A 154 8.67 -16.42 8.55
CA VAL A 154 9.43 -15.34 9.21
C VAL A 154 9.16 -13.94 8.63
N ASP A 155 8.42 -13.88 7.53
CA ASP A 155 8.02 -12.65 6.83
C ASP A 155 6.57 -12.80 6.35
N VAL A 156 5.96 -11.67 5.99
CA VAL A 156 4.64 -11.66 5.34
C VAL A 156 4.71 -12.24 3.93
N ALA A 157 3.67 -12.97 3.53
CA ALA A 157 3.60 -13.56 2.20
C ALA A 157 3.62 -12.50 1.09
N PRO A 158 4.46 -12.64 0.03
CA PRO A 158 4.65 -11.61 -1.01
C PRO A 158 3.36 -11.18 -1.69
N GLU A 159 2.47 -12.12 -2.00
CA GLU A 159 1.19 -11.87 -2.63
C GLU A 159 0.25 -11.06 -1.73
N ARG A 160 0.29 -11.24 -0.40
CA ARG A 160 -0.49 -10.45 0.55
C ARG A 160 0.02 -9.01 0.64
N LEU A 161 1.34 -8.84 0.64
CA LEU A 161 1.97 -7.53 0.58
C LEU A 161 1.63 -6.80 -0.72
N ALA A 162 1.76 -7.46 -1.87
CA ALA A 162 1.42 -6.88 -3.17
C ALA A 162 -0.06 -6.51 -3.25
N THR A 163 -0.96 -7.33 -2.69
CA THR A 163 -2.40 -7.03 -2.61
C THR A 163 -2.66 -5.79 -1.75
N HIS A 164 -2.02 -5.69 -0.58
CA HIS A 164 -2.14 -4.52 0.30
C HIS A 164 -1.64 -3.23 -0.36
N LEU A 165 -0.48 -3.28 -1.03
CA LEU A 165 0.06 -2.15 -1.79
C LEU A 165 -0.86 -1.78 -2.96
N GLY A 166 -1.37 -2.77 -3.71
CA GLY A 166 -2.26 -2.56 -4.84
C GLY A 166 -3.54 -1.82 -4.44
N LEU A 167 -4.19 -2.24 -3.36
CA LEU A 167 -5.38 -1.54 -2.85
C LEU A 167 -5.05 -0.13 -2.35
N ALA A 168 -3.90 0.08 -1.68
CA ALA A 168 -3.44 1.43 -1.32
C ALA A 168 -3.29 2.35 -2.54
N LEU A 169 -2.72 1.84 -3.64
CA LEU A 169 -2.57 2.59 -4.88
C LEU A 169 -3.93 2.89 -5.53
N VAL A 170 -4.88 1.96 -5.51
CA VAL A 170 -6.25 2.20 -5.98
C VAL A 170 -6.93 3.32 -5.17
N ILE A 171 -6.81 3.29 -3.84
CA ILE A 171 -7.34 4.35 -2.97
C ILE A 171 -6.65 5.68 -3.28
N PHE A 172 -5.32 5.69 -3.42
CA PHE A 172 -4.55 6.89 -3.74
C PHE A 172 -4.98 7.52 -5.07
N MET A 173 -5.07 6.72 -6.14
CA MET A 173 -5.57 7.16 -7.45
C MET A 173 -7.00 7.70 -7.34
N GLY A 174 -7.88 7.00 -6.61
CA GLY A 174 -9.26 7.42 -6.40
C GLY A 174 -9.39 8.74 -5.63
N LEU A 175 -8.54 8.98 -4.62
CA LEU A 175 -8.49 10.25 -3.89
C LEU A 175 -8.04 11.41 -4.77
N ILE A 176 -6.96 11.23 -5.55
CA ILE A 176 -6.45 12.24 -6.47
C ILE A 176 -7.50 12.57 -7.53
N TRP A 177 -8.06 11.55 -8.19
CA TRP A 177 -9.08 11.73 -9.22
C TRP A 177 -10.34 12.42 -8.67
N THR A 178 -10.87 11.94 -7.54
CA THR A 178 -12.05 12.55 -6.91
C THR A 178 -11.77 14.00 -6.47
N GLY A 179 -10.55 14.29 -5.99
CA GLY A 179 -10.13 15.64 -5.64
C GLY A 179 -10.05 16.57 -6.85
N LEU A 180 -9.49 16.09 -7.98
CA LEU A 180 -9.46 16.84 -9.24
C LEU A 180 -10.87 17.16 -9.75
N GLU A 181 -11.78 16.20 -9.71
CA GLU A 181 -13.17 16.41 -10.13
C GLU A 181 -13.95 17.32 -9.15
N ALA A 182 -13.66 17.24 -7.85
CA ALA A 182 -14.20 18.17 -6.86
C ALA A 182 -13.72 19.61 -7.11
N TRP A 183 -12.48 19.79 -7.58
CA TRP A 183 -11.92 21.12 -7.87
C TRP A 183 -12.45 21.68 -9.19
N ASN A 184 -12.43 20.87 -10.26
CA ASN A 184 -12.68 21.32 -11.63
C ASN A 184 -14.14 21.16 -12.10
N GLY A 185 -14.96 20.35 -11.42
CA GLY A 185 -16.33 20.05 -11.83
C GLY A 185 -16.39 18.80 -12.72
N GLU A 186 -17.58 18.46 -13.21
CA GLU A 186 -17.70 17.37 -14.20
C GLU A 186 -16.99 17.78 -15.51
N GLU A 187 -16.10 16.91 -15.99
CA GLU A 187 -15.45 17.15 -17.27
C GLU A 187 -16.40 16.80 -18.42
N HIS A 188 -16.68 17.79 -19.27
CA HIS A 188 -17.54 17.64 -20.44
C HIS A 188 -16.74 17.70 -21.75
N SER A 189 -15.43 17.94 -21.69
CA SER A 189 -14.52 17.92 -22.84
C SER A 189 -14.24 16.50 -23.30
N ARG A 190 -14.18 16.30 -24.62
CA ARG A 190 -13.62 15.08 -25.19
C ARG A 190 -12.12 15.26 -25.31
N SER A 191 -11.35 14.30 -24.80
CA SER A 191 -9.92 14.25 -25.10
C SER A 191 -9.70 14.05 -26.60
N PRO A 192 -8.51 14.40 -27.12
CA PRO A 192 -8.13 13.97 -28.47
C PRO A 192 -8.24 12.45 -28.62
N GLU A 193 -8.43 11.99 -29.85
CA GLU A 193 -8.62 10.57 -30.15
C GLU A 193 -7.42 9.74 -29.67
N GLY A 194 -7.68 8.60 -29.05
CA GLY A 194 -6.63 7.69 -28.54
C GLY A 194 -6.04 8.08 -27.18
N TRP A 195 -6.06 9.35 -26.76
CA TRP A 195 -5.37 9.81 -25.55
C TRP A 195 -5.91 9.20 -24.25
N SER A 196 -7.24 9.14 -24.06
CA SER A 196 -7.81 8.48 -22.89
C SER A 196 -7.42 7.00 -22.81
N ARG A 197 -7.34 6.33 -23.97
CA ARG A 197 -6.95 4.92 -24.04
C ARG A 197 -5.47 4.76 -23.71
N GLY A 198 -4.61 5.60 -24.27
CA GLY A 198 -3.18 5.62 -23.96
C GLY A 198 -2.90 5.88 -22.49
N ALA A 199 -3.54 6.90 -21.91
CA ALA A 199 -3.43 7.21 -20.48
C ALA A 199 -3.91 6.05 -19.60
N ALA A 200 -5.02 5.40 -19.94
CA ALA A 200 -5.52 4.24 -19.21
C ALA A 200 -4.57 3.03 -19.31
N LEU A 201 -4.00 2.77 -20.49
CA LEU A 201 -3.00 1.71 -20.69
C LEU A 201 -1.72 2.00 -19.91
N LEU A 202 -1.21 3.23 -19.97
CA LEU A 202 -0.03 3.64 -19.22
C LEU A 202 -0.26 3.52 -17.71
N LEU A 203 -1.41 3.99 -17.21
CA LEU A 203 -1.77 3.88 -15.80
C LEU A 203 -1.85 2.42 -15.36
N GLY A 204 -2.49 1.56 -16.15
CA GLY A 204 -2.56 0.13 -15.90
C GLY A 204 -1.19 -0.54 -15.90
N ALA A 205 -0.31 -0.17 -16.82
CA ALA A 205 1.03 -0.73 -16.93
C ALA A 205 1.96 -0.28 -15.78
N VAL A 206 1.86 0.98 -15.34
CA VAL A 206 2.53 1.48 -14.14
C VAL A 206 1.99 0.80 -12.89
N PHE A 207 0.67 0.65 -12.77
CA PHE A 207 0.06 -0.07 -11.65
C PHE A 207 0.57 -1.51 -11.57
N PHE A 208 0.62 -2.22 -12.70
CA PHE A 208 1.16 -3.57 -12.75
C PHE A 208 2.66 -3.61 -12.39
N GLN A 209 3.46 -2.64 -12.86
CA GLN A 209 4.87 -2.50 -12.46
C GLN A 209 5.03 -2.35 -10.95
N CYS A 210 4.16 -1.58 -10.30
CA CYS A 210 4.17 -1.43 -8.84
C CYS A 210 3.82 -2.74 -8.12
N LEU A 211 2.88 -3.54 -8.64
CA LEU A 211 2.57 -4.86 -8.07
C LEU A 211 3.76 -5.83 -8.16
N LEU A 212 4.44 -5.87 -9.32
CA LEU A 212 5.67 -6.64 -9.47
C LEU A 212 6.76 -6.18 -8.49
N GLY A 213 6.89 -4.86 -8.28
CA GLY A 213 7.78 -4.31 -7.25
C GLY A 213 7.40 -4.74 -5.83
N GLY A 214 6.10 -4.81 -5.53
CA GLY A 214 5.57 -5.35 -4.27
C GLY A 214 5.94 -6.82 -4.06
N LEU A 215 5.90 -7.65 -5.12
CA LEU A 215 6.35 -9.05 -5.06
C LEU A 215 7.86 -9.14 -4.82
N VAL A 216 8.67 -8.33 -5.52
CA VAL A 216 10.14 -8.26 -5.31
C VAL A 216 10.46 -7.91 -3.86
N ALA A 217 9.79 -6.89 -3.31
CA ALA A 217 9.97 -6.47 -1.93
C ALA A 217 9.52 -7.55 -0.94
N GLY A 218 8.36 -8.17 -1.19
CA GLY A 218 7.82 -9.25 -0.36
C GLY A 218 8.75 -10.44 -0.28
N ALA A 219 9.24 -10.89 -1.43
CA ALA A 219 10.12 -12.04 -1.57
C ALA A 219 11.59 -11.77 -1.18
N LYS A 220 11.95 -10.52 -0.81
CA LYS A 220 13.35 -10.07 -0.63
C LYS A 220 14.22 -10.32 -1.89
N ALA A 221 13.59 -10.38 -3.06
CA ALA A 221 14.24 -10.77 -4.31
C ALA A 221 15.27 -9.74 -4.81
N GLY A 222 15.18 -8.48 -4.34
CA GLY A 222 16.11 -7.42 -4.73
C GLY A 222 17.58 -7.67 -4.35
N PHE A 223 17.84 -8.59 -3.42
CA PHE A 223 19.19 -8.96 -2.98
C PHE A 223 19.79 -10.17 -3.72
N VAL A 224 19.02 -10.83 -4.60
CA VAL A 224 19.45 -12.08 -5.23
C VAL A 224 20.35 -11.80 -6.43
N TYR A 225 19.87 -11.02 -7.39
CA TYR A 225 20.65 -10.61 -8.56
C TYR A 225 20.93 -9.11 -8.47
N THR A 226 22.17 -8.74 -8.16
CA THR A 226 22.60 -7.34 -7.92
C THR A 226 23.36 -6.72 -9.08
N ASP A 227 23.77 -7.51 -10.07
CA ASP A 227 24.29 -7.02 -11.34
C ASP A 227 23.16 -6.52 -12.26
N TRP A 228 23.56 -5.71 -13.24
CA TRP A 228 22.65 -5.04 -14.17
C TRP A 228 23.34 -4.81 -15.53
N PRO A 229 22.64 -4.99 -16.67
CA PRO A 229 21.25 -5.45 -16.81
C PRO A 229 21.07 -6.97 -16.63
N LEU A 230 22.17 -7.70 -16.52
CA LEU A 230 22.20 -9.16 -16.37
C LEU A 230 21.74 -9.61 -14.97
N MET A 231 21.61 -10.93 -14.81
CA MET A 231 21.24 -11.63 -13.59
C MET A 231 22.29 -12.73 -13.34
N SER A 232 23.31 -12.38 -12.56
CA SER A 232 24.53 -13.14 -12.29
C SER A 232 25.28 -13.53 -13.56
N GLY A 233 25.45 -12.58 -14.47
CA GLY A 233 26.11 -12.78 -15.77
C GLY A 233 25.24 -13.44 -16.86
N GLY A 234 24.03 -13.91 -16.53
CA GLY A 234 23.06 -14.42 -17.49
C GLY A 234 21.96 -13.41 -17.83
N VAL A 235 21.24 -13.59 -18.95
CA VAL A 235 20.05 -12.78 -19.27
C VAL A 235 18.80 -13.35 -18.58
N LEU A 236 18.67 -14.68 -18.56
CA LEU A 236 17.62 -15.40 -17.85
C LEU A 236 18.22 -16.02 -16.59
N PRO A 237 17.64 -15.80 -15.41
CA PRO A 237 18.13 -16.46 -14.22
C PRO A 237 17.66 -17.92 -14.17
N PRO A 238 18.34 -18.81 -13.42
CA PRO A 238 17.80 -20.13 -13.12
C PRO A 238 16.49 -19.99 -12.32
N VAL A 239 15.42 -20.60 -12.83
CA VAL A 239 14.07 -20.58 -12.23
C VAL A 239 13.70 -21.97 -11.74
N GLU A 240 13.15 -22.07 -10.52
CA GLU A 240 12.67 -23.32 -9.96
C GLU A 240 11.26 -23.67 -10.47
N TRP A 241 11.19 -24.25 -11.66
CA TRP A 241 9.93 -24.61 -12.32
C TRP A 241 9.12 -25.72 -11.64
N SER A 242 9.67 -26.38 -10.61
CA SER A 242 8.98 -27.38 -9.79
C SER A 242 7.65 -26.85 -9.20
N LYS A 243 7.56 -25.53 -9.00
CA LYS A 243 6.40 -24.82 -8.47
C LYS A 243 5.34 -24.48 -9.52
N GLY A 244 5.58 -24.77 -10.80
CA GLY A 244 4.68 -24.43 -11.91
C GLY A 244 4.36 -22.93 -11.96
N ALA A 245 3.08 -22.58 -12.13
CA ALA A 245 2.64 -21.18 -12.20
C ALA A 245 2.91 -20.38 -10.92
N LEU A 246 3.05 -21.03 -9.76
CA LEU A 246 3.37 -20.34 -8.50
C LEU A 246 4.80 -19.78 -8.49
N ALA A 247 5.69 -20.22 -9.39
CA ALA A 247 7.02 -19.64 -9.53
C ALA A 247 6.95 -18.12 -9.82
N PHE A 248 5.93 -17.65 -10.54
CA PHE A 248 5.75 -16.22 -10.83
C PHE A 248 5.51 -15.35 -9.58
N LEU A 249 5.12 -15.96 -8.46
CA LEU A 249 4.86 -15.28 -7.19
C LEU A 249 5.90 -15.59 -6.12
N HIS A 250 6.51 -16.79 -6.16
CA HIS A 250 7.31 -17.33 -5.06
C HIS A 250 8.76 -17.69 -5.44
N ASP A 251 9.13 -17.65 -6.72
CA ASP A 251 10.53 -17.79 -7.14
C ASP A 251 11.19 -16.41 -7.21
N GLN A 252 12.21 -16.18 -6.38
CA GLN A 252 12.84 -14.87 -6.27
C GLN A 252 13.47 -14.42 -7.58
N ALA A 253 14.04 -15.35 -8.34
CA ALA A 253 14.68 -15.06 -9.61
C ALA A 253 13.66 -14.61 -10.66
N LEU A 254 12.58 -15.38 -10.82
CA LEU A 254 11.52 -15.08 -11.78
C LEU A 254 10.77 -13.80 -11.41
N VAL A 255 10.47 -13.57 -10.12
CA VAL A 255 9.84 -12.33 -9.64
C VAL A 255 10.70 -11.11 -9.97
N GLN A 256 12.01 -11.16 -9.71
CA GLN A 256 12.93 -10.06 -10.02
C GLN A 256 13.08 -9.84 -11.53
N PHE A 257 13.20 -10.93 -12.31
CA PHE A 257 13.28 -10.87 -13.76
C PHE A 257 12.03 -10.20 -14.37
N ASN A 258 10.84 -10.65 -13.99
CA ASN A 258 9.58 -10.10 -14.48
C ASN A 258 9.45 -8.60 -14.18
N HIS A 259 9.84 -8.18 -12.97
CA HIS A 259 9.85 -6.78 -12.60
C HIS A 259 10.79 -5.93 -13.48
N ARG A 260 11.98 -6.44 -13.80
CA ARG A 260 12.96 -5.75 -14.68
C ARG A 260 12.47 -5.68 -16.13
N ILE A 261 12.06 -6.81 -16.71
CA ILE A 261 11.63 -6.85 -18.12
C ILE A 261 10.36 -6.04 -18.35
N TRP A 262 9.39 -6.08 -17.42
CA TRP A 262 8.22 -5.22 -17.52
C TRP A 262 8.59 -3.73 -17.43
N ALA A 263 9.55 -3.35 -16.58
CA ALA A 263 10.05 -1.97 -16.51
C ALA A 263 10.62 -1.49 -17.84
N TYR A 264 11.40 -2.32 -18.53
CA TYR A 264 11.94 -1.98 -19.86
C TYR A 264 10.82 -1.86 -20.90
N GLY A 265 9.87 -2.80 -20.92
CA GLY A 265 8.73 -2.75 -21.82
C GLY A 265 7.85 -1.52 -21.59
N LEU A 266 7.63 -1.16 -20.31
CA LEU A 266 6.92 0.05 -19.91
C LEU A 266 7.65 1.32 -20.39
N LEU A 267 8.98 1.39 -20.20
CA LEU A 267 9.79 2.52 -20.65
C LEU A 267 9.71 2.66 -22.18
N ILE A 268 9.99 1.59 -22.92
CA ILE A 268 9.97 1.60 -24.39
C ILE A 268 8.56 1.95 -24.89
N GLY A 269 7.53 1.28 -24.37
CA GLY A 269 6.14 1.51 -24.77
C GLY A 269 5.68 2.93 -24.48
N GLY A 270 6.04 3.47 -23.31
CA GLY A 270 5.75 4.85 -22.95
C GLY A 270 6.46 5.87 -23.86
N THR A 271 7.73 5.63 -24.18
CA THR A 271 8.52 6.50 -25.07
C THR A 271 8.04 6.44 -26.52
N VAL A 272 7.64 5.29 -27.03
CA VAL A 272 7.13 5.15 -28.42
C VAL A 272 5.73 5.75 -28.57
N TYR A 273 4.92 5.72 -27.51
CA TYR A 273 3.56 6.26 -27.53
C TYR A 273 3.51 7.80 -27.39
N ALA A 274 4.47 8.39 -26.68
CA ALA A 274 4.59 9.83 -26.46
C ALA A 274 5.09 10.60 -27.69
#